data_AF-A0A5C5SYU6-F1
#
_entry.id   AF-A0A5C5SYU6-F1
#
_cell.length_a   1.000
_cell.length_b   1.000
_cell.length_c   1.000
_cell.angle_alpha   90.00
_cell.angle_beta   90.00
_cell.angle_gamma   90.00
#
_symmetry.space_group_name_H-M   'P 1'
#
loop_
_entity.id
_entity.type
_entity.pdbx_description
1 polymer ?
#
loop_
_entity_poly.entity_id
_entity_poly.type
_entity_poly.pdbx_seq_one_letter_code
_entity_poly.pdbx_strand_id
1 'polypeptide(L)'
;MFKKSFVAALFSIIFAVMASTSAFAAEPASPEVEKALVKIYQTNDKISDEVEKTQVKAQALYEKYLVKFNSEQDVAKKAQLTAEYNEDLDGLIAKLDEKTQKMTSKGVEKATEAGVTVEVIWVEYQFADRVALIDPIVVVAW
;
A
#
# COMPACT_ATOMS: atom_id res chain seq x y z
N MET A 1 -36.78 -3.10 -2.07
CA MET A 1 -36.15 -4.31 -2.62
C MET A 1 -35.17 -3.89 -3.71
N PHE A 2 -33.93 -3.57 -3.34
CA PHE A 2 -32.87 -3.36 -4.33
C PHE A 2 -32.12 -4.67 -4.49
N LYS A 3 -32.29 -5.26 -5.67
CA LYS A 3 -31.70 -6.52 -6.06
C LYS A 3 -30.19 -6.33 -6.18
N LYS A 4 -29.49 -7.35 -5.66
CA LYS A 4 -28.06 -7.58 -5.70
C LYS A 4 -27.51 -7.48 -7.14
N SER A 5 -26.24 -7.08 -7.22
CA SER A 5 -25.25 -7.36 -8.28
C SER A 5 -24.79 -6.14 -9.09
N PHE A 6 -23.61 -5.62 -8.71
CA PHE A 6 -22.60 -4.87 -9.49
C PHE A 6 -21.51 -4.54 -8.43
N VAL A 7 -20.20 -4.83 -8.50
CA VAL A 7 -19.21 -4.87 -9.59
C VAL A 7 -17.98 -5.64 -9.12
N ALA A 8 -17.32 -6.29 -10.09
CA ALA A 8 -15.93 -6.75 -10.15
C ALA A 8 -15.44 -7.80 -9.14
N ALA A 9 -15.48 -9.04 -9.61
CA ALA A 9 -14.41 -9.99 -9.34
C ALA A 9 -13.06 -9.36 -9.72
N LEU A 10 -12.21 -9.08 -8.72
CA LEU A 10 -10.79 -8.83 -8.94
C LEU A 10 -10.16 -10.16 -9.37
N PHE A 11 -9.89 -10.28 -10.68
CA PHE A 11 -9.13 -11.38 -11.25
C PHE A 11 -7.69 -11.31 -10.74
N SER A 12 -7.40 -11.96 -9.62
CA SER A 12 -6.03 -12.34 -9.28
C SER A 12 -5.67 -13.53 -10.15
N ILE A 13 -4.91 -13.28 -11.22
CA ILE A 13 -4.33 -14.33 -12.05
C ILE A 13 -3.36 -15.11 -11.16
N ILE A 14 -3.71 -16.37 -10.91
CA ILE A 14 -2.91 -17.36 -10.20
C ILE A 14 -1.55 -17.46 -10.90
N PHE A 15 -0.49 -17.01 -10.23
CA PHE A 15 0.89 -17.24 -10.65
C PHE A 15 1.26 -18.70 -10.34
N ALA A 16 0.85 -19.61 -11.21
CA ALA A 16 1.32 -20.99 -11.18
C ALA A 16 2.73 -21.06 -11.79
N VAL A 17 3.74 -20.90 -10.95
CA VAL A 17 5.10 -21.34 -11.27
C VAL A 17 5.39 -22.57 -10.42
N MET A 18 5.21 -23.75 -11.03
CA MET A 18 5.85 -24.97 -10.58
C MET A 18 7.28 -24.98 -11.10
N ALA A 19 8.27 -25.15 -10.21
CA ALA A 19 9.18 -26.31 -10.20
C ALA A 19 10.53 -26.00 -9.53
N SER A 20 10.92 -26.93 -8.64
CA SER A 20 12.28 -27.37 -8.32
C SER A 20 13.31 -26.32 -7.86
N THR A 21 13.66 -26.32 -6.57
CA THR A 21 14.91 -26.95 -6.10
C THR A 21 14.98 -26.99 -4.57
N SER A 22 15.59 -28.07 -4.06
CA SER A 22 16.18 -28.27 -2.72
C SER A 22 15.24 -28.23 -1.51
N ALA A 23 14.94 -29.43 -1.00
CA ALA A 23 14.72 -29.63 0.42
C ALA A 23 16.00 -29.26 1.18
N PHE A 24 16.21 -27.97 1.42
CA PHE A 24 17.12 -27.55 2.48
C PHE A 24 16.47 -27.95 3.80
N ALA A 25 17.20 -28.70 4.63
CA ALA A 25 16.91 -28.76 6.04
C ALA A 25 17.13 -27.35 6.58
N ALA A 26 16.08 -26.52 6.56
CA ALA A 26 16.09 -25.24 7.22
C ALA A 26 16.36 -25.53 8.70
N GLU A 27 17.52 -25.09 9.19
CA GLU A 27 17.73 -25.05 10.63
C GLU A 27 16.58 -24.24 11.23
N PRO A 28 15.94 -24.73 12.30
CA PRO A 28 14.85 -23.99 12.92
C PRO A 28 15.36 -22.60 13.26
N ALA A 29 14.59 -21.58 12.87
CA ALA A 29 14.90 -20.19 13.16
C ALA A 29 15.22 -20.02 14.65
N SER A 30 16.25 -19.23 14.95
CA SER A 30 16.49 -18.86 16.34
C SER A 30 15.28 -18.08 16.89
N PRO A 31 15.03 -18.08 18.21
CA PRO A 31 13.97 -17.27 18.82
C PRO A 31 14.08 -15.78 18.45
N GLU A 32 15.29 -15.28 18.20
CA GLU A 32 15.57 -13.93 17.72
C GLU A 32 15.07 -13.71 16.30
N VAL A 33 15.35 -14.65 15.38
CA VAL A 33 14.85 -14.64 13.99
C VAL A 33 13.33 -14.74 13.97
N GLU A 34 12.72 -15.65 14.73
CA GLU A 34 11.25 -15.77 14.79
C GLU A 34 10.59 -14.45 15.23
N LYS A 35 11.14 -13.80 16.26
CA LYS A 35 10.65 -12.48 16.72
C LYS A 35 10.82 -11.41 15.65
N ALA A 36 11.90 -11.45 14.87
CA ALA A 36 12.11 -10.50 13.78
C ALA A 36 11.11 -10.72 12.64
N LEU A 37 10.86 -11.97 12.24
CA LEU A 37 9.84 -12.33 11.24
C LEU A 37 8.45 -11.81 11.64
N VAL A 38 8.03 -12.06 12.89
CA VAL A 38 6.75 -11.54 13.42
C VAL A 38 6.68 -10.01 13.33
N LYS A 39 7.76 -9.31 13.69
CA LYS A 39 7.81 -7.83 13.61
C LYS A 39 7.75 -7.32 12.18
N ILE A 40 8.34 -8.02 11.21
CA ILE A 40 8.26 -7.68 9.79
C ILE A 40 6.81 -7.78 9.32
N TYR A 41 6.13 -8.89 9.61
CA TYR A 41 4.70 -9.04 9.26
C TYR A 41 3.83 -7.95 9.90
N GLN A 42 4.03 -7.68 11.19
CA GLN A 42 3.33 -6.58 11.87
C GLN A 42 3.63 -5.20 11.29
N THR A 43 4.81 -5.00 10.70
CA THR A 43 5.17 -3.74 10.02
C THR A 43 4.44 -3.63 8.69
N ASN A 44 4.40 -4.71 7.91
CA ASN A 44 3.64 -4.76 6.66
C ASN A 44 2.13 -4.62 6.87
N ASP A 45 1.59 -5.19 7.95
CA ASP A 45 0.19 -5.00 8.33
C ASP A 45 -0.10 -3.52 8.61
N LYS A 46 0.79 -2.85 9.35
CA LYS A 46 0.65 -1.39 9.61
C LYS A 46 0.79 -0.56 8.33
N ILE A 47 1.68 -0.93 7.42
CA ILE A 47 1.78 -0.27 6.11
C ILE A 47 0.45 -0.41 5.37
N SER A 48 -0.11 -1.62 5.33
CA SER A 48 -1.40 -1.90 4.70
C SER A 48 -2.55 -1.11 5.32
N ASP A 49 -2.61 -1.03 6.66
CA ASP A 49 -3.60 -0.21 7.38
C ASP A 49 -3.51 1.27 7.01
N GLU A 50 -2.30 1.81 6.86
CA GLU A 50 -2.10 3.21 6.48
C GLU A 50 -2.48 3.47 5.02
N VAL A 51 -2.22 2.51 4.13
CA VAL A 51 -2.70 2.54 2.75
C VAL A 51 -4.24 2.57 2.74
N GLU A 52 -4.92 1.63 3.41
CA GLU A 52 -6.38 1.57 3.43
C GLU A 52 -7.00 2.86 3.97
N LYS A 53 -6.50 3.37 5.09
CA LYS A 53 -6.94 4.67 5.64
C LYS A 53 -6.77 5.80 4.64
N THR A 54 -5.71 5.77 3.85
CA THR A 54 -5.42 6.80 2.86
C THR A 54 -6.33 6.65 1.63
N GLN A 55 -6.64 5.43 1.20
CA GLN A 55 -7.60 5.16 0.13
C GLN A 55 -9.00 5.69 0.48
N VAL A 56 -9.46 5.46 1.71
CA VAL A 56 -10.74 6.00 2.20
C VAL A 56 -10.75 7.54 2.16
N LYS A 57 -9.66 8.18 2.59
CA LYS A 57 -9.53 9.65 2.55
C LYS A 57 -9.47 10.19 1.12
N ALA A 58 -8.72 9.54 0.23
CA ALA A 58 -8.62 9.90 -1.17
C ALA A 58 -10.00 9.82 -1.86
N GLN A 59 -10.74 8.74 -1.63
CA GLN A 59 -12.10 8.57 -2.17
C GLN A 59 -13.04 9.68 -1.67
N ALA A 60 -12.98 10.01 -0.38
CA ALA A 60 -13.79 11.10 0.17
C ALA A 60 -13.42 12.49 -0.42
N LEU A 61 -12.14 12.75 -0.67
CA LEU A 61 -11.70 13.97 -1.36
C LEU A 61 -12.24 14.03 -2.78
N TYR A 62 -12.18 12.92 -3.52
CA TYR A 62 -12.64 12.83 -4.89
C TYR A 62 -14.16 13.03 -5.01
N GLU A 63 -14.94 12.38 -4.15
CA GLU A 63 -16.41 12.55 -4.13
C GLU A 63 -16.79 14.00 -3.84
N LYS A 64 -16.12 14.64 -2.88
CA LYS A 64 -16.34 16.06 -2.55
C LYS A 64 -15.97 16.97 -3.72
N TYR A 65 -14.87 16.68 -4.41
CA TYR A 65 -14.46 17.38 -5.61
C TYR A 65 -15.52 17.27 -6.71
N LEU A 66 -15.98 16.05 -7.03
CA LEU A 66 -16.99 15.82 -8.06
C LEU A 66 -18.30 16.56 -7.80
N VAL A 67 -18.78 16.58 -6.55
CA VAL A 67 -20.00 17.32 -6.18
C VAL A 67 -19.85 18.81 -6.44
N LYS A 68 -18.73 19.40 -5.99
CA LYS A 68 -18.44 20.83 -6.20
C LYS A 68 -18.26 21.15 -7.68
N PHE A 69 -17.45 20.36 -8.38
CA PHE A 69 -17.13 20.56 -9.80
C PHE A 69 -18.38 20.48 -10.67
N ASN A 70 -19.25 19.48 -10.44
CA ASN A 70 -20.47 19.31 -11.24
C ASN A 70 -21.53 20.39 -10.99
N SER A 71 -21.50 21.00 -9.80
CA SER A 71 -22.45 22.07 -9.42
C SER A 71 -21.97 23.46 -9.85
N GLU A 72 -20.68 23.63 -10.13
CA GLU A 72 -20.09 24.89 -10.56
C GLU A 72 -20.28 25.12 -12.09
N GLN A 73 -20.60 26.35 -12.48
CA GLN A 73 -20.78 26.73 -13.89
C GLN A 73 -19.60 27.58 -14.39
N ASP A 74 -18.94 28.31 -13.49
CA ASP A 74 -17.79 29.13 -13.81
C ASP A 74 -16.56 28.27 -14.11
N VAL A 75 -15.99 28.47 -15.31
CA VAL A 75 -14.84 27.71 -15.81
C VAL A 75 -13.57 27.97 -14.98
N ALA A 76 -13.34 29.21 -14.54
CA ALA A 76 -12.17 29.55 -13.73
C ALA A 76 -12.27 28.91 -12.33
N LYS A 77 -13.46 28.93 -11.72
CA LYS A 77 -13.68 28.24 -10.44
C LYS A 77 -13.55 26.72 -10.56
N LYS A 78 -14.02 26.13 -11.67
CA LYS A 78 -13.79 24.70 -11.96
C LYS A 78 -12.30 24.36 -12.02
N ALA A 79 -11.51 25.16 -12.72
CA ALA A 79 -10.07 24.98 -12.78
C ALA A 79 -9.41 25.08 -11.39
N GLN A 80 -9.86 26.03 -10.57
CA GLN A 80 -9.40 26.15 -9.18
C GLN A 80 -9.76 24.91 -8.34
N LEU A 81 -10.99 24.42 -8.43
CA LEU A 81 -11.42 23.21 -7.71
C LEU A 81 -10.60 21.98 -8.09
N THR A 82 -10.26 21.83 -9.37
CA THR A 82 -9.38 20.76 -9.84
C THR A 82 -7.96 20.92 -9.31
N ALA A 83 -7.43 22.14 -9.27
CA ALA A 83 -6.10 22.41 -8.72
C ALA A 83 -6.03 22.10 -7.21
N GLU A 84 -7.02 22.56 -6.44
CA GLU A 84 -7.14 22.25 -5.00
C GLU A 84 -7.24 20.74 -4.74
N TYR A 85 -8.06 20.04 -5.52
CA TYR A 85 -8.18 18.58 -5.41
C TYR A 85 -6.85 17.87 -5.66
N ASN A 86 -6.14 18.25 -6.72
CA ASN A 86 -4.85 17.66 -7.06
C ASN A 86 -3.82 17.90 -5.95
N GLU A 87 -3.73 19.14 -5.44
CA GLU A 87 -2.80 19.48 -4.35
C GLU A 87 -3.11 18.67 -3.07
N ASP A 88 -4.39 18.57 -2.70
CA ASP A 88 -4.81 17.82 -1.52
C ASP A 88 -4.52 16.32 -1.66
N LEU A 89 -4.81 15.71 -2.83
CA LEU A 89 -4.59 14.29 -3.06
C LEU A 89 -3.09 13.96 -3.15
N ASP A 90 -2.32 14.75 -3.90
CA ASP A 90 -0.87 14.55 -4.03
C ASP A 90 -0.18 14.71 -2.66
N GLY A 91 -0.59 15.72 -1.88
CA GLY A 91 -0.10 15.92 -0.52
C GLY A 91 -0.49 14.80 0.45
N LEU A 92 -1.65 14.18 0.26
CA LEU A 92 -2.08 13.01 1.04
C LEU A 92 -1.25 11.77 0.71
N ILE A 93 -1.00 11.50 -0.58
CA ILE A 93 -0.18 10.37 -1.05
C ILE A 93 1.28 10.56 -0.61
N ALA A 94 1.84 11.77 -0.73
CA ALA A 94 3.21 12.05 -0.30
C ALA A 94 3.43 11.81 1.20
N LYS A 95 2.44 12.14 2.04
CA LYS A 95 2.49 11.86 3.48
C LYS A 95 2.43 10.36 3.78
N LEU A 96 1.66 9.60 3.00
CA LEU A 96 1.63 8.15 3.11
C LEU A 96 3.01 7.58 2.77
N ASP A 97 3.56 7.95 1.61
CA ASP A 97 4.87 7.50 1.13
C ASP A 97 5.99 7.78 2.16
N GLU A 98 6.09 9.01 2.67
CA GLU A 98 7.07 9.35 3.71
C GLU A 98 6.90 8.47 4.97
N LYS A 99 5.65 8.19 5.35
CA LYS A 99 5.34 7.39 6.53
C LYS A 99 5.68 5.92 6.30
N THR A 100 5.36 5.34 5.14
CA THR A 100 5.64 3.94 4.83
C THR A 100 7.14 3.71 4.67
N GLN A 101 7.86 4.58 3.96
CA GLN A 101 9.32 4.49 3.85
C GLN A 101 10.02 4.50 5.21
N LYS A 102 9.56 5.33 6.16
CA LYS A 102 10.08 5.33 7.53
C LYS A 102 9.79 4.03 8.27
N MET A 103 8.65 3.39 8.04
CA MET A 103 8.31 2.10 8.63
C MET A 103 9.14 0.98 8.01
N THR A 104 9.27 0.97 6.69
CA THR A 104 10.06 0.03 5.90
C THR A 104 11.53 0.08 6.30
N SER A 105 12.14 1.27 6.28
CA SER A 105 13.54 1.45 6.67
C SER A 105 13.84 0.91 8.08
N LYS A 106 12.98 1.22 9.06
CA LYS A 106 13.12 0.69 10.43
C LYS A 106 12.88 -0.81 10.54
N GLY A 107 12.01 -1.36 9.70
CA GLY A 107 11.76 -2.80 9.64
C GLY A 107 12.96 -3.55 9.07
N VAL A 108 13.55 -3.03 7.99
CA VAL A 108 14.74 -3.58 7.33
C VAL A 108 15.96 -3.56 8.25
N GLU A 109 16.20 -2.45 8.96
CA GLU A 109 17.30 -2.33 9.93
C GLU A 109 17.20 -3.45 10.99
N LYS A 110 16.03 -3.60 11.61
CA LYS A 110 15.79 -4.61 12.66
C LYS A 110 15.83 -6.05 12.13
N ALA A 111 15.39 -6.26 10.89
CA ALA A 111 15.46 -7.56 10.24
C ALA A 111 16.92 -7.97 10.04
N THR A 112 17.73 -7.05 9.51
CA THR A 112 19.16 -7.26 9.23
C THR A 112 19.94 -7.52 10.51
N GLU A 113 19.68 -6.75 11.58
CA GLU A 113 20.29 -6.98 12.91
C GLU A 113 19.99 -8.37 13.49
N ALA A 114 18.84 -8.94 13.14
CA ALA A 114 18.41 -10.27 13.59
C ALA A 114 18.89 -11.40 12.67
N GLY A 115 19.64 -11.11 11.60
CA GLY A 115 20.12 -12.09 10.62
C GLY A 115 19.10 -12.44 9.52
N VAL A 116 17.99 -11.71 9.43
CA VAL A 116 16.98 -11.92 8.38
C VAL A 116 17.35 -11.10 7.14
N THR A 117 17.47 -11.78 6.00
CA THR A 117 17.65 -11.13 4.70
C THR A 117 16.29 -10.72 4.14
N VAL A 118 16.13 -9.44 3.85
CA VAL A 118 14.89 -8.85 3.33
C VAL A 118 15.14 -8.01 2.09
N GLU A 119 14.10 -7.88 1.27
CA GLU A 119 14.03 -6.98 0.12
C GLU A 119 12.86 -6.02 0.28
N VAL A 120 12.97 -4.86 -0.37
CA VAL A 120 11.88 -3.88 -0.48
C VAL A 120 11.38 -3.90 -1.92
N ILE A 121 10.10 -4.19 -2.10
CA ILE A 121 9.46 -4.23 -3.41
C ILE A 121 8.48 -3.08 -3.55
N TRP A 122 8.24 -2.62 -4.78
CA TRP A 122 7.26 -1.58 -5.06
C TRP A 122 5.93 -2.21 -5.47
N VAL A 123 4.87 -1.93 -4.69
CA VAL A 123 3.52 -2.43 -4.93
C VAL A 123 2.60 -1.25 -5.29
N GLU A 124 1.85 -1.40 -6.37
CA GLU A 124 0.90 -0.39 -6.83
C GLU A 124 -0.39 -0.40 -6.00
N TYR A 125 -0.82 0.80 -5.58
CA TYR A 125 -2.11 1.01 -4.92
C TYR A 125 -2.89 2.15 -5.59
N GLN A 126 -4.19 1.94 -5.75
CA GLN A 126 -5.13 2.94 -6.27
C GLN A 126 -5.61 3.87 -5.15
N PHE A 127 -5.57 5.18 -5.37
CA PHE A 127 -6.09 6.24 -4.51
C PHE A 127 -7.04 7.13 -5.32
N ALA A 128 -8.35 6.88 -5.20
CA ALA A 128 -9.38 7.53 -6.03
C ALA A 128 -9.08 7.41 -7.54
N ASP A 129 -8.62 8.48 -8.20
CA ASP A 129 -8.27 8.55 -9.62
C ASP A 129 -6.75 8.51 -9.88
N ARG A 130 -5.93 8.24 -8.85
CA ARG A 130 -4.47 8.15 -8.93
C ARG A 130 -3.94 6.76 -8.55
N VAL A 131 -2.75 6.43 -9.03
CA VAL A 131 -1.97 5.26 -8.61
C VAL A 131 -0.67 5.74 -7.99
N ALA A 132 -0.25 5.10 -6.91
CA ALA A 132 1.06 5.30 -6.31
C ALA A 132 1.69 3.97 -5.88
N LEU A 133 3.02 3.95 -5.84
CA LEU A 133 3.80 2.80 -5.38
C LEU A 133 4.07 2.93 -3.88
N ILE A 134 3.93 1.83 -3.15
CA ILE A 134 4.27 1.71 -1.73
C ILE A 134 5.25 0.56 -1.56
N ASP A 135 6.10 0.63 -0.54
CA ASP A 135 7.33 -0.14 -0.41
C ASP A 135 7.32 -1.16 0.75
N PRO A 136 6.50 -2.24 0.72
CA PRO A 136 6.50 -3.25 1.77
C PRO A 136 7.79 -4.10 1.79
N ILE A 137 8.01 -4.76 2.92
CA ILE A 137 9.19 -5.61 3.17
C ILE A 137 8.86 -7.07 2.80
N VAL A 138 9.72 -7.73 2.03
CA VAL A 138 9.63 -9.15 1.72
C VAL A 138 10.81 -9.89 2.33
N VAL A 139 10.54 -11.01 2.99
CA VAL A 139 11.58 -11.87 3.55
C VAL A 139 12.11 -12.79 2.45
N VAL A 140 13.42 -12.81 2.26
CA VAL A 140 14.10 -13.63 1.23
C VAL A 140 14.74 -14.87 1.84
N ALA A 141 15.43 -14.71 2.98
CA ALA A 141 16.13 -15.80 3.67
C ALA A 141 16.37 -15.45 5.15
N TRP A 142 16.64 -16.46 5.97
CA TRP A 142 16.97 -16.34 7.39
C TRP A 142 17.64 -17.61 7.90
#